data_AF-A0A918Q3A9-F1
#
_entry.id   AF-A0A918Q3A9-F1
#
_cell.length_a   1.000
_cell.length_b   1.000
_cell.length_c   1.000
_cell.angle_alpha   90.00
_cell.angle_beta   90.00
_cell.angle_gamma   90.00
#
_symmetry.space_group_name_H-M   'P 1'
#
loop_
_entity.id
_entity.type
_entity.pdbx_description
1 polymer ?
#
loop_
_entity_poly.entity_id
_entity_poly.type
_entity_poly.pdbx_seq_one_letter_code
_entity_poly.pdbx_strand_id
1 'polypeptide(L)' 'MSWDQRSHAKEWILFPENVGTHLSIDETALSQGELYNVVTNKAAKGKKGSLVAMIKGTNSEVVKAILGQLSEEQ' A
#
# COMPACT_ATOMS: atom_id res chain seq x y z
N MET A 1 -19.56 11.87 -3.30
CA MET A 1 -18.40 10.95 -3.36
C MET A 1 -17.14 11.77 -3.08
N SER A 2 -16.70 11.84 -1.83
CA SER A 2 -15.34 12.28 -1.50
C SER A 2 -14.44 11.06 -1.53
N TRP A 3 -13.25 11.20 -2.11
CA TRP A 3 -12.19 10.21 -1.93
C TRP A 3 -11.29 10.73 -0.83
N ASP A 4 -11.37 10.13 0.34
CA ASP A 4 -10.77 10.68 1.56
C ASP A 4 -9.23 10.65 1.51
N GLN A 5 -8.66 9.78 0.66
CA GLN A 5 -7.22 9.68 0.44
C GLN A 5 -6.67 10.65 -0.63
N ARG A 6 -7.54 11.47 -1.26
CA ARG A 6 -7.16 12.32 -2.40
C ARG A 6 -6.00 13.26 -2.10
N SER A 7 -5.86 13.75 -0.86
CA SER A 7 -4.82 14.71 -0.48
C SER A 7 -3.41 14.12 -0.50
N HIS A 8 -3.26 12.82 -0.27
CA HIS A 8 -1.97 12.12 -0.15
C HIS A 8 -1.79 10.99 -1.18
N ALA A 9 -2.74 10.83 -2.11
CA ALA A 9 -2.76 9.71 -3.05
C ALA A 9 -1.57 9.67 -4.03
N LYS A 10 -0.78 10.76 -4.14
CA LYS A 10 0.45 10.76 -4.94
C LYS A 10 1.62 10.10 -4.19
N GLU A 11 1.54 10.08 -2.87
CA GLU A 11 2.58 9.61 -1.97
C GLU A 11 2.24 8.21 -1.47
N TRP A 12 0.98 7.95 -1.11
CA TRP A 12 0.55 6.63 -0.70
C TRP A 12 -0.96 6.43 -0.81
N ILE A 13 -1.36 5.18 -1.00
CA ILE A 13 -2.76 4.72 -0.99
C ILE A 13 -2.83 3.44 -0.17
N LEU A 14 -3.84 3.33 0.68
CA LEU A 14 -4.13 2.15 1.50
C LEU A 14 -5.50 1.56 1.16
N PHE A 15 -5.60 0.24 1.27
CA PHE A 15 -6.84 -0.54 1.23
C PHE A 15 -6.85 -1.49 2.44
N PRO A 16 -7.17 -0.98 3.65
CA PRO A 16 -7.20 -1.79 4.87
C PRO A 16 -8.09 -3.02 4.75
N GLU A 17 -9.20 -2.92 4.01
CA GLU A 17 -10.15 -4.00 3.74
C GLU A 17 -9.55 -5.18 2.96
N ASN A 18 -8.40 -4.99 2.30
CA ASN A 18 -7.72 -6.01 1.52
C ASN A 18 -6.67 -6.79 2.31
N VAL A 19 -6.41 -6.41 3.57
CA VAL A 19 -5.50 -7.12 4.47
C VAL A 19 -6.00 -8.56 4.66
N GLY A 20 -5.10 -9.53 4.52
CA GLY A 20 -5.46 -10.94 4.62
C GLY A 20 -4.30 -11.79 5.13
N THR A 21 -4.47 -13.11 5.08
CA THR A 21 -3.57 -14.05 5.77
C THR A 21 -2.19 -14.21 5.14
N HIS A 22 -2.00 -13.78 3.88
CA HIS A 22 -0.74 -13.92 3.15
C HIS A 22 -0.35 -12.59 2.52
N LEU A 23 0.47 -11.80 3.22
CA LEU A 23 0.97 -10.53 2.72
C LEU A 23 2.37 -10.70 2.11
N SER A 24 2.63 -9.99 1.02
CA SER A 24 3.99 -9.72 0.52
C SER A 24 4.23 -8.23 0.42
N ILE A 25 5.49 -7.84 0.51
CA ILE A 25 5.97 -6.49 0.27
C ILE A 25 7.03 -6.58 -0.81
N ASP A 26 6.89 -5.76 -1.84
CA ASP A 26 7.77 -5.72 -3.00
C ASP A 26 8.12 -4.27 -3.32
N GLU A 27 9.37 -3.99 -3.70
CA GLU A 27 9.82 -2.68 -4.20
C GLU A 27 9.89 -2.68 -5.73
N THR A 28 9.24 -1.72 -6.38
CA THR A 28 9.19 -1.64 -7.84
C THR A 28 9.39 -0.21 -8.36
N ALA A 29 10.11 -0.08 -9.47
CA ALA A 29 10.27 1.17 -10.19
C ALA A 29 9.25 1.24 -11.33
N LEU A 30 8.33 2.23 -11.31
CA LEU A 30 7.30 2.38 -12.34
C LEU A 30 7.73 3.31 -13.48
N SER A 31 8.58 4.30 -13.19
CA SER A 31 9.14 5.25 -14.15
C SER A 31 10.52 5.73 -13.68
N GLN A 32 11.31 6.39 -14.55
CA GLN A 32 12.69 6.87 -14.36
C GLN A 32 12.94 7.55 -12.98
N GLY A 33 13.19 6.76 -11.93
CA GLY A 33 13.49 7.21 -10.57
C GLY A 33 12.33 7.15 -9.55
N GLU A 34 11.12 6.74 -9.96
CA GLU A 34 9.99 6.57 -9.03
C GLU A 34 9.91 5.14 -8.49
N LEU A 35 10.49 4.95 -7.30
CA LEU A 35 10.42 3.72 -6.54
C LEU A 35 9.15 3.69 -5.68
N TYR A 36 8.49 2.54 -5.64
CA TYR A 36 7.30 2.30 -4.83
C TYR A 36 7.45 1.00 -4.05
N ASN A 37 7.03 1.04 -2.79
CA ASN A 37 6.77 -0.12 -1.97
C ASN A 37 5.30 -0.53 -2.15
N VAL A 38 5.07 -1.75 -2.63
CA VAL A 38 3.74 -2.31 -2.88
C VAL A 38 3.49 -3.46 -1.93
N VAL A 39 2.39 -3.40 -1.20
CA VAL A 39 1.94 -4.49 -0.32
C VAL A 39 0.79 -5.22 -0.97
N THR A 40 0.89 -6.54 -1.09
CA THR A 40 -0.15 -7.36 -1.72
C THR A 40 -0.61 -8.52 -0.85
N ASN A 41 -1.91 -8.79 -0.88
CA ASN A 41 -2.51 -10.00 -0.34
C ASN A 41 -2.48 -11.12 -1.38
N LYS A 42 -1.53 -12.06 -1.23
CA LYS A 42 -1.36 -13.21 -2.12
C LYS A 42 -2.52 -14.20 -2.05
N ALA A 43 -3.31 -14.22 -0.96
CA ALA A 43 -4.49 -15.07 -0.87
C ALA A 43 -5.55 -14.70 -1.92
N ALA A 44 -5.60 -13.44 -2.35
CA ALA A 44 -6.48 -12.96 -3.42
C ALA A 44 -5.99 -13.34 -4.83
N LYS A 45 -4.80 -13.94 -4.97
CA LYS A 45 -4.27 -14.51 -6.23
C LYS A 45 -4.27 -13.51 -7.41
N GLY A 46 -3.93 -12.26 -7.15
CA GLY A 46 -3.85 -11.20 -8.18
C GLY A 46 -5.20 -10.64 -8.64
N LYS A 47 -6.31 -11.04 -7.99
CA LYS A 47 -7.66 -10.55 -8.29
C LYS A 47 -8.00 -9.29 -7.48
N LYS A 48 -9.23 -8.79 -7.62
CA LYS A 48 -9.78 -7.75 -6.75
C LYS A 48 -9.53 -8.13 -5.28
N GLY A 49 -9.03 -7.17 -4.51
CA GLY A 49 -8.64 -7.40 -3.11
C GLY A 49 -7.17 -7.78 -2.91
N SER A 50 -6.35 -7.81 -3.97
CA SER A 50 -4.92 -8.13 -3.84
C SER A 50 -4.06 -6.95 -3.43
N LEU A 51 -4.41 -5.70 -3.76
CA LEU A 51 -3.60 -4.52 -3.43
C LEU A 51 -3.96 -4.03 -2.03
N VAL A 52 -3.00 -4.00 -1.12
CA VAL A 52 -3.19 -3.54 0.27
C VAL A 52 -2.64 -2.14 0.45
N ALA A 53 -1.45 -1.87 -0.09
CA ALA A 53 -0.84 -0.55 -0.01
C ALA A 53 0.05 -0.29 -1.23
N MET A 54 0.17 0.98 -1.61
CA MET A 54 1.18 1.47 -2.54
C MET A 54 1.77 2.74 -1.94
N ILE A 55 3.08 2.78 -1.75
CA ILE A 55 3.79 3.86 -1.04
C ILE A 55 4.98 4.29 -1.88
N LYS A 56 5.10 5.58 -2.16
CA LYS A 56 6.22 6.16 -2.92
C LYS A 56 7.46 6.31 -2.04
N GLY A 57 8.62 5.97 -2.61
CA GLY A 57 9.92 6.05 -1.97
C GLY A 57 10.34 4.78 -1.25
N THR A 58 11.57 4.80 -0.72
CA THR A 58 12.27 3.64 -0.14
C THR A 58 12.66 3.84 1.33
N ASN A 59 12.26 4.96 1.93
CA ASN A 59 12.57 5.25 3.33
C ASN A 59 11.75 4.32 4.24
N SER A 60 12.43 3.42 4.94
CA SER A 60 11.81 2.41 5.81
C SER A 60 10.96 3.00 6.93
N GLU A 61 11.35 4.13 7.52
CA GLU A 61 10.59 4.77 8.59
C GLU A 61 9.27 5.35 8.08
N VAL A 62 9.29 5.93 6.88
CA VAL A 62 8.08 6.44 6.21
C VAL A 62 7.15 5.29 5.84
N VAL A 63 7.68 4.23 5.22
CA VAL A 63 6.91 3.03 4.86
C VAL A 63 6.27 2.40 6.10
N LYS A 64 7.04 2.24 7.18
CA LYS A 64 6.54 1.71 8.46
C LYS A 64 5.45 2.58 9.06
N ALA A 65 5.62 3.90 9.09
CA ALA A 65 4.62 4.83 9.63
C ALA A 65 3.29 4.77 8.85
N ILE A 66 3.36 4.68 7.52
CA ILE A 66 2.16 4.57 6.67
C ILE A 66 1.50 3.21 6.86
N LEU A 67 2.27 2.10 6.86
CA LEU A 67 1.72 0.77 7.11
C LEU A 67 1.13 0.63 8.52
N GLY A 68 1.62 1.40 9.49
CA GLY A 68 1.04 1.48 10.83
C GLY A 68 -0.42 1.95 10.84
N GLN A 69 -0.85 2.74 9.85
CA GLN A 69 -2.24 3.18 9.72
C GLN A 69 -3.20 2.05 9.33
N LEU A 70 -2.69 0.89 8.89
CA LEU A 70 -3.51 -0.30 8.63
C LEU A 70 -4.00 -0.98 9.92
N SER A 71 -3.44 -0.61 11.08
CA SER A 71 -3.70 -1.25 12.38
C SER A 71 -4.65 -0.49 13.30
N GLU A 72 -5.25 0.61 12.84
CA GLU A 72 -6.36 1.22 13.59
C GLU A 72 -7.61 0.33 13.44
N GLU A 73 -7.83 -0.48 14.48
CA GLU A 73 -8.99 -1.31 14.75
C GLU A 73 -10.30 -0.62 14.30
N GLN A 74 -11.08 -1.33 13.46
CA GLN A 74 -12.53 -1.16 13.42
C GLN A 74 -13.17 -2.11 14.44
#